data_AF-A0A1I6SW42-F1
#
_entry.id   AF-A0A1I6SW42-F1
#
_cell.length_a   1.000
_cell.length_b   1.000
_cell.length_c   1.000
_cell.angle_alpha   90.00
_cell.angle_beta   90.00
_cell.angle_gamma   90.00
#
_symmetry.space_group_name_H-M   'P 1'
#
loop_
_entity.id
_entity.type
_entity.pdbx_description
1 polymer ?
#
loop_
_entity_poly.entity_id
_entity_poly.type
_entity_poly.pdbx_seq_one_letter_code
_entity_poly.pdbx_strand_id
1 'polypeptide(L)'
;MKNCPNCKSEVDDHFELCWKCNYSFPDKEVVEIQDFTEQNIERKIDCLRCNIPMEKSGNFKFLEGARTGLFGNIFELLQNRESFDLYHCSECGKVEFFIPKK
;
A
#
# COMPACT_ATOMS: atom_id res chain seq x y z
N MET A 1 -14.53 18.78 -32.59
CA MET A 1 -13.21 18.74 -31.93
C MET A 1 -13.15 19.95 -31.00
N LYS A 2 -12.61 19.76 -29.80
CA LYS A 2 -12.47 20.77 -28.74
C LYS A 2 -11.03 20.89 -28.29
N ASN A 3 -10.65 22.08 -27.84
CA ASN A 3 -9.30 22.30 -27.30
C ASN A 3 -9.31 22.11 -25.78
N CYS A 4 -8.34 21.33 -25.28
CA CYS A 4 -8.15 21.18 -23.84
C CYS A 4 -7.69 22.52 -23.22
N PRO A 5 -8.38 23.07 -22.21
CA PRO A 5 -7.99 24.33 -21.60
C PRO A 5 -6.68 24.23 -20.79
N ASN A 6 -6.30 23.03 -20.34
CA ASN A 6 -5.09 22.81 -19.56
C ASN A 6 -3.82 22.72 -20.44
N CYS A 7 -3.81 21.82 -21.43
CA CYS A 7 -2.60 21.56 -22.24
C CYS A 7 -2.71 21.99 -23.71
N LYS A 8 -3.83 22.61 -24.11
CA LYS A 8 -4.09 23.17 -25.45
C LYS A 8 -4.04 22.17 -26.61
N SER A 9 -4.10 20.87 -26.32
CA SER A 9 -4.21 19.85 -27.36
C SER A 9 -5.63 19.80 -27.93
N GLU A 10 -5.72 19.42 -29.19
CA GLU A 10 -6.98 19.12 -29.84
C GLU A 10 -7.48 17.74 -29.37
N VAL A 11 -8.75 17.67 -28.98
CA VAL A 11 -9.41 16.49 -28.43
C VAL A 11 -10.73 16.31 -29.16
N ASP A 12 -11.10 15.07 -29.49
CA ASP A 12 -12.40 14.79 -30.08
C ASP A 12 -13.54 15.17 -29.13
N ASP A 13 -14.68 15.60 -29.67
CA ASP A 13 -15.84 16.00 -28.85
C ASP A 13 -16.41 14.82 -28.06
N HIS A 14 -16.23 13.59 -28.56
CA HIS A 14 -16.67 12.34 -27.94
C HIS A 14 -15.84 11.95 -26.70
N PHE A 15 -14.66 12.52 -26.48
CA PHE A 15 -13.85 12.20 -25.30
C PHE A 15 -14.18 13.15 -24.13
N GLU A 16 -14.46 12.59 -22.97
CA GLU A 16 -14.68 13.36 -21.73
C GLU A 16 -13.39 13.67 -20.97
N LEU A 17 -12.28 13.04 -21.36
CA LEU A 17 -10.94 13.27 -20.81
C LEU A 17 -9.96 13.68 -21.92
N CYS A 18 -9.06 14.60 -21.61
CA CYS A 18 -7.96 14.94 -22.49
C CYS A 18 -6.91 13.82 -22.50
N TRP A 19 -6.73 13.18 -23.65
CA TRP A 19 -5.76 12.09 -23.85
C TRP A 19 -4.30 12.45 -23.50
N LYS A 20 -3.96 13.75 -23.51
CA LYS A 20 -2.58 14.22 -23.27
C LYS A 20 -2.28 14.53 -21.80
N CYS A 21 -3.25 15.05 -21.06
CA CYS A 21 -3.02 15.56 -19.70
C CYS A 21 -4.08 15.14 -18.69
N ASN A 22 -4.99 14.23 -19.04
CA ASN A 22 -6.05 13.71 -18.18
C ASN A 22 -7.01 14.77 -17.62
N TYR A 23 -7.14 15.92 -18.30
CA TYR A 23 -8.12 16.94 -17.96
C TYR A 23 -9.55 16.45 -18.22
N SER A 24 -10.39 16.41 -17.18
CA SER A 24 -11.82 16.14 -17.26
C SER A 24 -12.56 17.38 -17.75
N PHE A 25 -13.25 17.25 -18.90
CA PHE A 25 -14.08 18.34 -19.42
C PHE A 25 -15.35 18.57 -18.56
N PRO A 26 -16.01 17.53 -18.01
CA PRO A 26 -17.11 17.70 -17.05
C PRO A 26 -16.68 18.36 -15.74
N ASP A 27 -15.61 17.87 -15.11
CA ASP A 27 -15.20 18.27 -13.75
C ASP A 27 -14.27 19.49 -13.74
N LYS A 28 -13.77 19.88 -14.90
CA LYS A 28 -12.85 21.01 -15.13
C LYS A 28 -11.53 20.93 -14.37
N GLU A 29 -11.08 19.73 -14.04
CA GLU A 29 -9.83 19.48 -13.34
C GLU A 29 -8.97 18.40 -14.03
N VAL A 30 -7.68 18.36 -13.70
CA VAL A 30 -6.80 17.27 -14.13
C VAL A 30 -6.98 16.10 -13.19
N VAL A 31 -7.40 14.96 -13.74
CA VAL A 31 -7.54 13.72 -12.98
C VAL A 31 -6.19 13.04 -12.87
N GLU A 32 -5.72 12.81 -11.65
CA GLU A 32 -4.57 11.96 -11.39
C GLU A 32 -4.98 10.51 -11.60
N ILE A 33 -4.51 9.92 -12.71
CA ILE A 33 -4.62 8.48 -12.93
C ILE A 33 -3.45 7.85 -12.16
N GLN A 34 -3.77 7.29 -11.00
CA GLN A 34 -2.80 6.48 -10.25
C GLN A 34 -2.71 5.12 -10.95
N ASP A 35 -1.56 4.86 -11.59
CA ASP A 35 -1.25 3.53 -12.11
C ASP A 35 -1.10 2.58 -10.92
N PHE A 36 -2.20 1.90 -10.58
CA PHE A 36 -2.21 0.83 -9.58
C PHE A 36 -1.49 -0.40 -10.16
N THR A 37 -0.16 -0.33 -10.25
CA THR A 37 0.64 -1.55 -10.40
C THR A 37 0.48 -2.36 -9.12
N GLU A 38 0.13 -3.66 -9.25
CA GLU A 38 -0.11 -4.57 -8.11
C GLU A 38 1.04 -4.58 -7.09
N GLN A 39 2.24 -4.21 -7.53
CA GLN A 39 3.47 -4.18 -6.73
C GLN A 39 3.59 -2.98 -5.77
N ASN A 40 2.78 -1.92 -5.92
CA ASN A 40 2.90 -0.68 -5.13
C ASN A 40 1.65 -0.26 -4.35
N ILE A 41 0.65 -1.14 -4.21
CA ILE A 41 -0.50 -0.85 -3.34
C ILE A 41 -0.08 -1.06 -1.88
N GLU A 42 0.61 -0.07 -1.31
CA GLU A 42 0.83 0.02 0.12
C GLU A 42 -0.52 0.04 0.84
N ARG A 43 -0.69 -0.83 1.84
CA ARG A 43 -1.89 -0.86 2.65
C ARG A 43 -1.98 0.47 3.42
N LYS A 44 -2.99 1.27 3.12
CA LYS A 44 -3.37 2.43 3.94
C LYS A 44 -4.18 1.90 5.12
N ILE A 45 -3.59 1.94 6.30
CA ILE A 45 -4.17 1.42 7.54
C ILE A 45 -4.19 2.56 8.54
N ASP A 46 -5.37 2.87 9.08
CA ASP A 46 -5.51 3.82 10.16
C ASP A 46 -5.60 3.07 11.50
N CYS A 47 -4.97 3.63 12.53
CA CYS A 47 -5.01 3.07 13.86
C CYS A 47 -6.44 3.19 14.43
N LEU A 48 -7.11 2.08 14.69
CA LEU A 48 -8.46 2.06 15.27
C LEU A 48 -8.61 2.75 16.64
N ARG A 49 -7.51 3.07 17.33
CA ARG A 49 -7.51 3.78 18.62
C ARG A 49 -7.35 5.29 18.48
N CYS A 50 -6.46 5.73 17.59
CA CYS A 50 -6.09 7.14 17.43
C CYS A 50 -6.72 7.78 16.20
N ASN A 51 -7.22 6.96 15.26
CA ASN A 51 -7.76 7.35 13.97
C ASN A 51 -6.75 8.15 13.10
N ILE A 52 -5.48 7.74 13.16
CA ILE A 52 -4.38 8.31 12.37
C ILE A 52 -3.74 7.23 11.49
N PRO A 53 -3.09 7.59 10.37
CA PRO A 53 -2.36 6.66 9.53
C PRO A 53 -1.25 5.93 10.30
N MET A 54 -1.11 4.62 10.07
CA MET A 54 -0.05 3.80 10.64
C MET A 54 1.17 3.71 9.72
N GLU A 55 2.35 3.62 10.32
CA GLU A 55 3.63 3.55 9.61
C GLU A 55 4.05 2.11 9.33
N LYS A 56 4.49 1.83 8.09
CA LYS A 56 4.99 0.51 7.69
C LYS A 56 6.36 0.26 8.32
N SER A 57 6.45 -0.78 9.14
CA SER A 57 7.69 -1.18 9.80
C SER A 57 8.53 -2.15 8.96
N GLY A 58 7.89 -2.84 8.00
CA GLY A 58 8.54 -3.78 7.10
C GLY A 58 8.05 -5.22 7.26
N ASN A 59 8.73 -6.14 6.57
CA ASN A 59 8.41 -7.57 6.61
C ASN A 59 9.30 -8.28 7.65
N PHE A 60 8.69 -8.94 8.62
CA PHE A 60 9.38 -9.66 9.69
C PHE A 60 9.04 -11.15 9.61
N LYS A 61 10.05 -12.00 9.84
CA LYS A 61 9.89 -13.45 9.91
C LYS A 61 9.95 -13.87 11.37
N PHE A 62 8.90 -14.51 11.85
CA PHE A 62 8.81 -15.04 13.21
C PHE A 62 9.05 -16.54 13.19
N LEU A 63 9.73 -17.01 14.22
CA LEU A 63 9.87 -18.44 14.49
C LEU A 63 8.63 -18.88 15.27
N GLU A 64 7.88 -19.84 14.74
CA GLU A 64 6.82 -20.48 15.49
C GLU A 64 7.41 -21.56 16.41
N GLY A 65 7.51 -21.29 17.72
CA GLY A 65 7.98 -22.27 18.70
C GLY A 65 8.49 -21.70 20.02
N ALA A 66 8.46 -22.50 21.09
CA ALA A 66 9.00 -22.12 22.39
C ALA A 66 10.53 -22.27 22.42
N ARG A 67 11.23 -21.29 23.01
CA ARG A 67 12.68 -21.39 23.30
C ARG A 67 12.92 -22.47 24.36
N THR A 68 13.09 -23.72 23.94
CA THR A 68 13.48 -24.81 24.84
C THR A 68 14.99 -24.73 25.10
N GLY A 69 15.37 -24.53 26.37
CA GLY A 69 16.70 -24.06 26.79
C GLY A 69 17.91 -24.97 26.59
N LEU A 70 19.07 -24.41 26.94
CA LEU A 70 20.47 -24.88 27.11
C LEU A 70 21.10 -25.92 26.14
N PHE A 71 20.34 -26.75 25.42
CA PHE A 71 20.83 -27.66 24.38
C PHE A 71 19.97 -27.51 23.12
N GLY A 72 20.21 -26.40 22.42
CA GLY A 72 19.50 -25.96 21.22
C GLY A 72 19.06 -27.11 20.31
N ASN A 73 17.77 -27.14 20.03
CA ASN A 73 17.12 -28.26 19.37
C ASN A 73 17.60 -28.30 17.90
N ILE A 74 18.27 -29.37 17.49
CA ILE A 74 18.66 -29.64 16.09
C ILE A 74 17.45 -29.56 15.13
N PHE A 75 16.24 -29.64 15.68
CA PHE A 75 14.95 -29.50 15.00
C PHE A 75 14.46 -28.04 14.81
N GLU A 76 15.16 -27.02 15.30
CA GLU A 76 14.82 -25.60 15.00
C GLU A 76 14.96 -25.27 13.50
N LEU A 77 15.77 -26.03 12.75
CA LEU A 77 15.88 -25.88 11.29
C LEU A 77 14.60 -26.27 10.52
N LEU A 78 13.70 -27.03 11.17
CA LEU A 78 12.44 -27.51 10.60
C LEU A 78 11.22 -26.73 11.12
N GLN A 79 11.43 -25.68 11.93
CA GLN A 79 10.33 -24.84 12.42
C GLN A 79 9.80 -23.94 11.31
N ASN A 80 8.46 -23.88 11.22
CA ASN A 80 7.78 -22.99 10.31
C ASN A 80 8.15 -21.54 10.63
N ARG A 81 8.51 -20.80 9.58
CA ARG A 81 8.77 -19.37 9.64
C ARG A 81 7.61 -18.66 8.98
N GLU A 82 6.79 -17.99 9.77
CA GLU A 82 5.73 -17.14 9.23
C GLU A 82 6.25 -15.71 9.04
N SER A 83 6.00 -15.15 7.85
CA SER A 83 6.33 -13.76 7.54
C SER A 83 5.09 -12.88 7.66
N PHE A 84 5.28 -11.69 8.22
CA PHE A 84 4.23 -10.68 8.34
C PHE A 84 4.76 -9.30 7.97
N ASP A 85 3.93 -8.52 7.29
CA ASP A 85 4.12 -7.07 7.18
C ASP A 85 3.59 -6.42 8.46
N LEU A 86 4.43 -5.64 9.12
CA LEU A 86 4.10 -4.95 10.36
C LEU A 86 3.83 -3.48 10.09
N TYR A 87 2.78 -2.97 10.75
CA TYR A 87 2.45 -1.56 10.80
C TYR A 87 2.33 -1.12 12.25
N HIS A 88 2.84 0.06 12.60
CA HIS A 88 2.76 0.59 13.96
C HIS A 88 2.17 2.00 13.99
N CYS A 89 1.50 2.32 15.09
CA CYS A 89 0.97 3.65 15.35
C CYS A 89 2.00 4.45 16.17
N SER A 90 2.41 5.60 15.67
CA SER A 90 3.38 6.49 16.30
C SER A 90 2.90 7.10 17.62
N GLU A 91 1.59 7.25 17.81
CA GLU A 91 1.01 7.87 19.02
C GLU A 91 0.80 6.87 20.18
N CYS A 92 0.18 5.70 19.91
CA CYS A 92 -0.21 4.77 20.97
C CYS A 92 0.58 3.44 20.98
N GLY A 93 1.51 3.26 20.04
CA GLY A 93 2.33 2.05 19.94
C GLY A 93 1.57 0.79 19.51
N LYS A 94 0.30 0.90 19.08
CA LYS A 94 -0.47 -0.24 18.54
C LYS A 94 0.27 -0.80 17.31
N VAL A 95 0.43 -2.12 17.27
CA VAL A 95 1.02 -2.85 16.12
C VAL A 95 -0.04 -3.75 15.49
N GLU A 96 -0.04 -3.81 14.16
CA GLU A 96 -0.86 -4.73 13.36
C GLU A 96 0.01 -5.58 12.45
N PHE A 97 -0.39 -6.84 12.27
CA PHE A 97 0.31 -7.86 11.50
C PHE A 97 -0.55 -8.24 10.29
N PHE A 98 0.06 -8.26 9.11
CA PHE A 98 -0.61 -8.63 7.87
C PHE A 98 0.17 -9.72 7.15
N ILE A 99 -0.55 -10.68 6.56
CA ILE A 99 0.07 -11.63 5.64
C ILE A 99 0.65 -10.84 4.44
N PRO A 100 1.90 -11.11 4.02
CA PRO A 100 2.50 -10.40 2.90
C PRO A 100 1.68 -10.57 1.63
N LYS A 101 1.49 -9.49 0.85
CA LYS A 101 0.87 -9.61 -0.47
C LYS A 101 1.80 -10.44 -1.37
N LYS A 102 1.23 -11.36 -2.15
CA LYS A 102 1.95 -12.14 -3.16
C LYS A 102 2.22 -11.31 -4.40
#